data_AF-A0A381ZT90-F1
#
_entry.id   AF-A0A381ZT90-F1
#
_cell.length_a   1.000
_cell.length_b   1.000
_cell.length_c   1.000
_cell.angle_alpha   90.00
_cell.angle_beta   90.00
_cell.angle_gamma   90.00
#
_symmetry.space_group_name_H-M   'P 1'
#
loop_
_entity.id
_entity.type
_entity.pdbx_description
1 polymer ?
#
loop_
_entity_poly.entity_id
_entity_poly.type
_entity_poly.pdbx_seq_one_letter_code
_entity_poly.pdbx_strand_id
1 'polypeptide(L)' 'MLGITPRTLYKLVDQGKVPGYRMGRVIRFRQSDILEAIEGFRIEPGSLQHLYQEGQ' A
#
# COMPACT_ATOMS: atom_id res chain seq x y z
N MET A 1 8.66 -10.45 -3.47
CA MET A 1 7.60 -10.16 -2.48
C MET A 1 7.31 -8.66 -2.55
N LEU A 2 6.04 -8.22 -2.57
CA LEU A 2 5.65 -6.82 -2.86
C LEU A 2 5.84 -5.83 -1.69
N GLY A 3 6.39 -6.27 -0.55
CA GLY A 3 6.60 -5.39 0.62
C GLY A 3 5.33 -4.88 1.31
N ILE A 4 4.15 -5.39 0.95
CA ILE A 4 2.84 -4.95 1.45
C ILE A 4 2.12 -6.09 2.20
N THR A 5 1.47 -5.76 3.32
CA THR A 5 0.68 -6.74 4.08
C THR A 5 -0.71 -6.94 3.45
N PRO A 6 -1.35 -8.12 3.62
CA PRO A 6 -2.73 -8.33 3.16
C PRO A 6 -3.74 -7.34 3.75
N ARG A 7 -3.55 -6.92 5.02
CA ARG A 7 -4.40 -5.92 5.66
C ARG A 7 -4.34 -4.58 4.92
N THR A 8 -3.14 -4.16 4.52
CA THR A 8 -2.97 -2.93 3.73
C THR A 8 -3.65 -3.07 2.37
N LEU A 9 -3.51 -4.21 1.69
CA LEU A 9 -4.19 -4.46 0.41
C LEU A 9 -5.71 -4.34 0.52
N TYR A 10 -6.32 -4.90 1.55
CA TYR A 10 -7.78 -4.77 1.75
C TYR A 10 -8.21 -3.32 2.01
N LYS A 11 -7.44 -2.56 2.80
CA LYS A 11 -7.70 -1.13 2.99
C LYS A 11 -7.63 -0.34 1.68
N LEU A 12 -6.67 -0.66 0.81
CA LEU A 12 -6.54 0.00 -0.50
C LEU A 12 -7.76 -0.29 -1.39
N VAL A 13 -8.34 -1.50 -1.32
CA VAL A 13 -9.59 -1.83 -2.01
C VAL A 13 -10.76 -1.04 -1.43
N ASP A 14 -10.93 -1.06 -0.11
CA ASP A 14 -12.03 -0.36 0.56
C ASP A 14 -12.00 1.16 0.30
N GLN A 15 -10.80 1.74 0.14
CA GLN A 15 -10.60 3.15 -0.20
C GLN A 15 -10.71 3.46 -1.70
N GLY A 16 -10.97 2.45 -2.55
CA GLY A 16 -11.04 2.61 -4.00
C GLY A 16 -9.71 2.93 -4.68
N LYS A 17 -8.58 2.64 -4.01
CA LYS A 17 -7.23 2.92 -4.52
C LYS A 17 -6.69 1.82 -5.43
N VAL A 18 -7.10 0.58 -5.20
CA VAL A 18 -6.67 -0.58 -5.99
C VAL A 18 -7.88 -1.49 -6.25
N PRO A 19 -8.09 -1.98 -7.48
CA PRO A 19 -9.11 -2.98 -7.76
C PRO A 19 -8.72 -4.36 -7.20
N GLY A 20 -9.63 -4.99 -6.47
CA GLY A 20 -9.54 -6.39 -6.05
C GLY A 20 -10.40 -7.30 -6.92
N TYR A 21 -9.86 -8.43 -7.37
CA TYR A 21 -10.56 -9.39 -8.21
C TYR A 21 -10.92 -10.63 -7.39
N ARG A 22 -12.21 -10.94 -7.25
CA ARG A 22 -12.66 -12.15 -6.53
C ARG A 22 -12.63 -13.35 -7.45
N MET A 23 -11.83 -14.35 -7.11
CA MET A 23 -11.74 -15.65 -7.78
C MET A 23 -12.15 -16.74 -6.79
N GLY A 24 -13.45 -17.05 -6.76
CA GLY A 24 -14.03 -17.92 -5.75
C GLY A 24 -13.85 -17.35 -4.34
N ARG A 25 -13.13 -18.09 -3.48
CA ARG A 25 -12.84 -17.68 -2.09
C ARG A 25 -11.60 -16.81 -1.94
N VAL A 26 -10.89 -16.53 -3.03
CA VAL A 26 -9.60 -15.84 -2.98
C VAL A 26 -9.70 -14.50 -3.68
N ILE A 27 -9.09 -13.48 -3.08
CA ILE A 27 -8.93 -12.17 -3.71
C ILE A 27 -7.56 -12.13 -4.39
N ARG A 28 -7.55 -11.70 -5.65
CA ARG A 28 -6.36 -11.50 -6.47
C ARG A 28 -6.20 -10.02 -6.79
N PHE A 29 -4.97 -9.65 -7.07
CA PHE A 29 -4.56 -8.30 -7.43
C PHE A 29 -3.66 -8.39 -8.65
N ARG A 30 -3.76 -7.40 -9.55
CA ARG A 30 -2.76 -7.24 -10.60
C ARG A 30 -1.54 -6.56 -10.00
N GLN A 31 -0.36 -7.06 -10.35
CA GLN A 31 0.88 -6.46 -9.88
C GLN A 31 1.04 -5.01 -10.35
N SER A 32 0.63 -4.69 -11.59
CA SER A 32 0.66 -3.34 -12.15
C SER A 32 -0.09 -2.34 -11.26
N ASP A 33 -1.32 -2.68 -10.88
CA ASP A 33 -2.21 -1.79 -10.14
C ASP A 33 -1.64 -1.52 -8.72
N ILE A 34 -0.93 -2.51 -8.15
CA ILE A 34 -0.21 -2.33 -6.88
C ILE A 34 1.00 -1.43 -7.03
N LEU A 35 1.81 -1.64 -8.08
CA LEU A 35 3.01 -0.83 -8.32
C LEU A 35 2.63 0.63 -8.56
N GLU A 36 1.59 0.88 -9.35
CA GLU A 36 1.07 2.24 -9.57
C GLU A 36 0.59 2.90 -8.27
N ALA A 37 -0.17 2.16 -7.45
CA ALA A 37 -0.66 2.69 -6.18
C ALA A 37 0.47 3.04 -5.20
N ILE A 38 1.56 2.25 -5.16
CA ILE A 38 2.70 2.44 -4.25
C ILE A 38 3.37 3.81 -4.47
N GLU A 39 3.43 4.31 -5.70
CA GLU A 39 4.01 5.63 -5.98
C GLU A 39 3.28 6.76 -5.25
N GLY A 40 1.96 6.62 -5.02
CA GLY A 40 1.18 7.57 -4.21
C GLY A 40 1.48 7.53 -2.71
N PHE A 41 2.18 6.51 -2.23
CA PHE A 41 2.62 6.37 -0.83
C PHE A 41 4.11 6.62 -0.67
N ARG A 42 4.79 7.10 -1.71
CA ARG A 42 6.22 7.40 -1.69
C ARG A 42 6.52 8.43 -0.60
N ILE A 43 7.42 8.06 0.29
CA ILE A 43 7.96 8.95 1.31
C ILE A 43 9.31 9.44 0.80
N GLU A 44 9.46 10.76 0.69
CA GLU A 44 10.70 11.33 0.19
C GLU A 44 11.86 11.12 1.17
N PRO A 45 13.07 10.80 0.68
CA PRO A 45 14.24 10.67 1.53
C PRO A 45 14.43 11.92 2.41
N GLY A 46 14.55 11.70 3.73
CA GLY A 46 14.71 12.79 4.71
C GLY A 46 13.41 13.38 5.26
N SER A 47 12.23 13.06 4.72
CA SER A 47 10.97 13.63 5.22
C SER A 47 10.54 13.08 6.59
N LEU A 48 11.17 12.01 7.07
CA LEU A 48 10.86 11.37 8.35
C LEU A 48 11.63 11.94 9.55
N GLN A 49 12.48 12.96 9.35
CA GLN A 49 13.31 13.52 10.44
C GLN A 49 12.50 13.95 11.67
N HIS A 50 11.31 14.52 11.47
CA HIS A 50 10.43 14.97 12.55
C HIS A 50 9.98 13.81 13.46
N LEU A 51 9.85 12.59 12.94
CA LEU A 51 9.47 11.40 13.72
C LEU A 51 10.53 10.97 14.74
N TYR A 52 11.78 11.41 14.57
CA TYR A 52 12.88 11.11 15.47
C TYR A 52 13.20 12.27 16.42
N GLN A 53 12.63 13.46 16.21
CA GLN A 53 12.85 14.65 17.03
C GLN A 53 11.89 14.75 18.22
N GLU A 54 10.66 14.23 18.10
CA GLU A 54 9.67 14.22 19.20
C GLU A 54 9.98 13.15 20.28
N GLY A 55 11.00 12.32 20.06
CA GLY A 55 11.44 11.26 20.97
C GLY A 55 12.59 11.63 21.91
N GLN A 56 12.98 12.91 22.00
CA GLN A 56 14.03 13.42 22.90
C GLN A 56 13.48 14.37 23.96
#